data_AF-A0A3M7NLD0-F1
#
_entry.id   AF-A0A3M7NLD0-F1
#
_cell.length_a   1.000
_cell.length_b   1.000
_cell.length_c   1.000
_cell.angle_alpha   90.00
_cell.angle_beta   90.00
_cell.angle_gamma   90.00
#
_symmetry.space_group_name_H-M   'P 1'
#
loop_
_entity.id
_entity.type
_entity.pdbx_description
1 polymer ?
#
loop_
_entity_poly.entity_id
_entity_poly.type
_entity_poly.pdbx_seq_one_letter_code
_entity_poly.pdbx_strand_id
1 'polypeptide(L)'
;MTLPTNSHTDEDGHFRRKDSVFRNFISPEPGARFAADKDRYALYVNFGCPWAHRTIITRALKSLESVIQLVVTDFDLTQDGWLFTGRNGSASADPLYGFTSLKQLYLKADPKYEGRYTVPLLWDKKTETIVNNESSEIIRMFYSSFDEFLEPHQREENRPGGGFYPNHLRKEIDEMNDWVYDTINNGVYKCGFATTQEAYDSNIYALFKSLNRLEAHLSNHAHQPFLFGQHITEADIRLYTTLARFDVAYYNIFNCNLKMIRHDYPLLSLWLRHLYWDQSDTTNGGVFRKTTFFDVYKYGYLKARGRQLHAGSDLGWPVILPRGPQPDILPLTDEEEQLLLAGKLSPLKLITQPANSAGAASDVNPFSANGNGIAVMFGAETDSPSSAVTPASTDPASETPKQKLQRRTTHSEENSKWYKAAKKAEKSSGAPNMHLAL
;
A
#
# COMPACT_ATOMS: atom_id res chain seq x y z
N MET A 1 -21.77 -28.91 -3.29
CA MET A 1 -20.89 -28.29 -4.31
C MET A 1 -19.70 -27.71 -3.58
N THR A 2 -18.51 -28.26 -3.77
CA THR A 2 -17.27 -27.75 -3.18
C THR A 2 -16.93 -26.43 -3.87
N LEU A 3 -17.00 -25.31 -3.15
CA LEU A 3 -16.49 -24.03 -3.64
C LEU A 3 -15.01 -24.24 -4.05
N PRO A 4 -14.58 -23.77 -5.23
CA PRO A 4 -13.17 -23.83 -5.59
C PRO A 4 -12.38 -23.08 -4.50
N THR A 5 -11.22 -23.62 -4.15
CA THR A 5 -10.23 -23.08 -3.18
C THR A 5 -9.79 -21.63 -3.46
N ASN A 6 -10.26 -21.06 -4.57
CA ASN A 6 -9.99 -19.72 -5.08
C ASN A 6 -11.18 -18.74 -4.92
N SER A 7 -12.33 -19.16 -4.38
CA SER A 7 -13.39 -18.21 -4.03
C SER A 7 -12.94 -17.37 -2.84
N HIS A 8 -12.82 -16.06 -3.04
CA HIS A 8 -12.52 -15.11 -1.97
C HIS A 8 -13.79 -14.64 -1.24
N THR A 9 -14.98 -14.99 -1.73
CA THR A 9 -16.27 -14.57 -1.18
C THR A 9 -17.08 -15.74 -0.67
N ASP A 10 -17.89 -15.46 0.35
CA ASP A 10 -18.92 -16.37 0.83
C ASP A 10 -20.18 -16.29 -0.06
N GLU A 11 -21.19 -17.10 0.23
CA GLU A 11 -22.41 -17.22 -0.59
C GLU A 11 -23.22 -15.93 -0.68
N ASP A 12 -23.10 -15.05 0.32
CA ASP A 12 -23.73 -13.71 0.37
C ASP A 12 -22.97 -12.65 -0.43
N GLY A 13 -21.86 -13.03 -1.06
CA GLY A 13 -21.01 -12.17 -1.87
C GLY A 13 -20.06 -11.28 -1.10
N HIS A 14 -20.01 -11.41 0.23
CA HIS A 14 -19.04 -10.70 1.06
C HIS A 14 -17.68 -11.38 1.06
N PHE A 15 -16.63 -10.57 0.98
CA PHE A 15 -15.26 -11.01 1.24
C PHE A 15 -14.99 -11.02 2.75
N ARG A 16 -14.74 -12.22 3.31
CA ARG A 16 -14.28 -12.39 4.70
C ARG A 16 -12.83 -12.88 4.71
N ARG A 17 -11.94 -12.08 5.31
CA ARG A 17 -10.52 -12.43 5.43
C ARG A 17 -10.37 -13.53 6.48
N LYS A 18 -9.65 -14.60 6.13
CA LYS A 18 -9.23 -15.62 7.09
C LYS A 18 -8.06 -15.10 7.92
N ASP A 19 -8.09 -15.37 9.22
CA ASP A 19 -7.05 -14.96 10.15
C ASP A 19 -5.72 -15.70 9.92
N SER A 20 -4.63 -15.04 10.31
CA SER A 20 -3.28 -15.59 10.35
C SER A 20 -3.17 -16.67 11.43
N VAL A 21 -2.48 -17.78 11.14
CA VAL A 21 -2.42 -18.98 12.00
C VAL A 21 -1.15 -19.02 12.86
N PHE A 22 -0.01 -18.55 12.34
CA PHE A 22 1.23 -18.51 13.10
C PHE A 22 1.30 -17.18 13.86
N ARG A 23 1.21 -17.26 15.20
CA ARG A 23 1.01 -16.10 16.09
C ARG A 23 1.99 -16.07 17.27
N ASN A 24 3.17 -16.67 17.12
CA ASN A 24 4.19 -16.62 18.17
C ASN A 24 4.89 -15.26 18.16
N PHE A 25 5.57 -14.93 19.26
CA PHE A 25 6.30 -13.67 19.43
C PHE A 25 7.78 -13.91 19.69
N ILE A 26 8.60 -13.01 19.16
CA ILE A 26 10.01 -12.87 19.55
C ILE A 26 10.06 -12.12 20.88
N SER A 27 10.77 -12.69 21.85
CA SER A 27 10.94 -12.09 23.17
C SER A 27 12.42 -11.95 23.52
N PRO A 28 12.84 -10.82 24.12
CA PRO A 28 14.20 -10.66 24.63
C PRO A 28 14.43 -11.40 25.96
N GLU A 29 13.37 -11.96 26.58
CA GLU A 29 13.47 -12.63 27.87
C GLU A 29 14.36 -13.88 27.81
N PRO A 30 15.20 -14.13 28.83
CA PRO A 30 16.04 -15.33 28.90
C PRO A 30 15.21 -16.61 28.79
N GLY A 31 15.66 -17.53 27.93
CA GLY A 31 14.98 -18.82 27.73
C GLY A 31 13.76 -18.77 26.80
N ALA A 32 13.45 -17.63 26.19
CA ALA A 32 12.40 -17.54 25.18
C ALA A 32 12.65 -18.52 24.01
N ARG A 33 11.62 -19.28 23.63
CA ARG A 33 11.67 -20.19 22.45
C ARG A 33 12.16 -19.44 21.21
N PHE A 34 11.61 -18.24 20.99
CA PHE A 34 12.04 -17.32 19.95
C PHE A 34 12.76 -16.12 20.58
N ALA A 35 13.94 -16.37 21.15
CA ALA A 35 14.83 -15.32 21.65
C ALA A 35 15.34 -14.39 20.53
N ALA A 36 15.29 -13.08 20.77
CA ALA A 36 15.89 -12.09 19.91
C ALA A 36 17.39 -12.39 19.71
N ASP A 37 17.84 -12.44 18.46
CA ASP A 37 19.22 -12.80 18.12
C ASP A 37 19.57 -12.26 16.74
N LYS A 38 20.82 -11.84 16.58
CA LYS A 38 21.33 -11.34 15.31
C LYS A 38 21.47 -12.50 14.33
N ASP A 39 21.13 -12.26 13.07
CA ASP A 39 21.26 -13.26 11.99
C ASP A 39 20.43 -14.53 12.21
N ARG A 40 19.46 -14.56 13.15
CA ARG A 40 18.58 -15.71 13.38
C ARG A 40 17.32 -15.71 12.52
N TYR A 41 16.81 -14.52 12.18
CA TYR A 41 15.49 -14.37 11.56
C TYR A 41 15.56 -13.98 10.09
N ALA A 42 14.64 -14.51 9.29
CA ALA A 42 14.42 -14.12 7.90
C ALA A 42 12.97 -13.67 7.71
N LEU A 43 12.79 -12.52 7.05
CA LEU A 43 11.50 -11.93 6.73
C LEU A 43 11.22 -12.07 5.25
N TYR A 44 10.23 -12.89 4.90
CA TYR A 44 9.78 -13.11 3.54
C TYR A 44 8.67 -12.13 3.18
N VAL A 45 8.86 -11.39 2.09
CA VAL A 45 7.98 -10.27 1.72
C VAL A 45 7.69 -10.23 0.23
N ASN A 46 6.63 -9.50 -0.11
CA ASN A 46 6.37 -9.04 -1.47
C ASN A 46 6.12 -7.53 -1.45
N PHE A 47 6.82 -6.78 -2.30
CA PHE A 47 6.67 -5.32 -2.35
C PHE A 47 5.28 -4.85 -2.78
N GLY A 48 4.51 -5.67 -3.52
CA GLY A 48 3.12 -5.39 -3.87
C GLY A 48 2.16 -5.46 -2.69
N CYS A 49 2.45 -6.29 -1.68
CA CYS A 49 1.55 -6.55 -0.56
C CYS A 49 1.60 -5.43 0.52
N PRO A 50 0.47 -4.79 0.90
CA PRO A 50 0.46 -3.72 1.88
C PRO A 50 0.77 -4.22 3.29
N TRP A 51 0.35 -5.45 3.62
CA TRP A 51 0.64 -6.09 4.91
C TRP A 51 2.15 -6.34 5.07
N ALA A 52 2.81 -6.84 4.02
CA ALA A 52 4.25 -7.03 4.04
C ALA A 52 4.99 -5.68 4.02
N HIS A 53 4.47 -4.69 3.31
CA HIS A 53 5.05 -3.36 3.23
C HIS A 53 5.15 -2.67 4.61
N ARG A 54 4.22 -2.93 5.54
CA ARG A 54 4.35 -2.49 6.94
C ARG A 54 5.65 -2.98 7.57
N THR A 55 5.90 -4.29 7.46
CA THR A 55 7.10 -4.91 8.03
C THR A 55 8.38 -4.43 7.36
N ILE A 56 8.34 -4.13 6.06
CA ILE A 56 9.48 -3.55 5.32
C ILE A 56 9.79 -2.14 5.84
N ILE A 57 8.77 -1.28 5.94
CA ILE A 57 8.91 0.10 6.44
C ILE A 57 9.43 0.06 7.89
N THR A 58 8.80 -0.71 8.77
CA THR A 58 9.21 -0.82 10.17
C THR A 58 10.64 -1.36 10.31
N ARG A 59 11.01 -2.40 9.56
CA ARG A 59 12.37 -2.96 9.57
C ARG A 59 13.41 -1.89 9.26
N ALA A 60 13.17 -1.07 8.24
CA ALA A 60 14.09 0.00 7.87
C ALA A 60 14.04 1.18 8.85
N LEU A 61 12.86 1.63 9.30
CA LEU A 61 12.76 2.70 10.29
C LEU A 61 13.42 2.35 11.64
N LYS A 62 13.50 1.06 11.98
CA LYS A 62 14.20 0.52 13.16
C LYS A 62 15.65 0.13 12.91
N SER A 63 16.17 0.36 11.71
CA SER A 63 17.55 0.02 11.33
C SER A 63 17.91 -1.47 11.51
N LEU A 64 16.92 -2.35 11.30
CA LEU A 64 17.04 -3.80 11.50
C LEU A 64 17.63 -4.52 10.28
N GLU A 65 18.19 -3.80 9.30
CA GLU A 65 18.70 -4.37 8.06
C GLU A 65 19.82 -5.39 8.27
N SER A 66 20.68 -5.11 9.25
CA SER A 66 21.81 -5.97 9.64
C SER A 66 21.44 -7.07 10.65
N VAL A 67 20.19 -7.10 11.11
CA VAL A 67 19.71 -8.02 12.15
C VAL A 67 18.76 -9.07 11.56
N ILE A 68 17.84 -8.63 10.69
CA ILE A 68 16.81 -9.46 10.09
C ILE A 68 17.03 -9.51 8.59
N GLN A 69 17.29 -10.72 8.06
CA GLN A 69 17.44 -10.93 6.63
C GLN A 69 16.11 -10.65 5.91
N LEU A 70 16.15 -9.96 4.77
CA LEU A 70 14.97 -9.76 3.93
C LEU A 70 15.04 -10.68 2.71
N VAL A 71 13.96 -11.43 2.45
CA VAL A 71 13.84 -12.30 1.27
C VAL A 71 12.60 -11.89 0.48
N VAL A 72 12.78 -11.61 -0.81
CA VAL A 72 11.73 -11.01 -1.66
C VAL A 72 11.21 -12.07 -2.64
N THR A 73 9.88 -12.23 -2.69
CA THR A 73 9.20 -13.08 -3.68
C THR A 73 8.96 -12.33 -4.99
N ASP A 74 8.73 -13.05 -6.08
CA ASP A 74 8.27 -12.47 -7.35
C ASP A 74 6.90 -11.80 -7.16
N PHE A 75 6.61 -10.76 -7.95
CA PHE A 75 5.33 -10.05 -7.95
C PHE A 75 4.17 -10.93 -8.43
N ASP A 76 4.46 -11.98 -9.19
CA ASP A 76 3.51 -13.00 -9.61
C ASP A 76 3.09 -13.88 -8.43
N LEU A 77 1.94 -13.57 -7.85
CA LEU A 77 1.18 -14.53 -7.07
C LEU A 77 0.59 -15.55 -8.04
N THR A 78 0.63 -16.85 -7.72
CA THR A 78 0.03 -17.94 -8.51
C THR A 78 -0.97 -18.74 -7.67
N GLN A 79 -1.64 -19.75 -8.27
CA GLN A 79 -2.46 -20.72 -7.51
C GLN A 79 -1.69 -21.44 -6.38
N ASP A 80 -0.38 -21.61 -6.54
CA ASP A 80 0.51 -22.24 -5.54
C ASP A 80 1.14 -21.22 -4.58
N GLY A 81 0.67 -19.97 -4.62
CA GLY A 81 1.15 -18.88 -3.78
C GLY A 81 2.28 -18.08 -4.42
N TRP A 82 3.10 -17.46 -3.57
CA TRP A 82 4.22 -16.62 -3.96
C TRP A 82 5.43 -17.46 -4.36
N LEU A 83 6.13 -17.05 -5.43
CA LEU A 83 7.23 -17.80 -6.02
C LEU A 83 8.58 -17.07 -5.88
N PHE A 84 9.65 -17.85 -6.06
CA PHE A 84 11.02 -17.39 -6.28
C PHE A 84 11.43 -17.78 -7.70
N THR A 85 11.72 -16.79 -8.54
CA THR A 85 11.87 -16.99 -10.00
C THR A 85 13.15 -16.39 -10.57
N GLY A 86 13.91 -15.62 -9.79
CA GLY A 86 15.08 -14.88 -10.28
C GLY A 86 14.72 -13.60 -11.04
N ARG A 87 13.43 -13.29 -11.18
CA ARG A 87 12.93 -12.07 -11.84
C ARG A 87 12.46 -11.06 -10.81
N ASN A 88 12.31 -9.80 -11.25
CA ASN A 88 11.64 -8.75 -10.47
C ASN A 88 12.24 -8.48 -9.09
N GLY A 89 13.54 -8.75 -8.90
CA GLY A 89 14.24 -8.59 -7.62
C GLY A 89 14.09 -9.80 -6.68
N SER A 90 13.35 -10.83 -7.07
CA SER A 90 13.34 -12.12 -6.37
C SER A 90 14.57 -12.95 -6.73
N ALA A 91 15.05 -13.77 -5.79
CA ALA A 91 16.06 -14.78 -6.07
C ALA A 91 15.46 -15.93 -6.91
N SER A 92 16.30 -16.74 -7.56
CA SER A 92 15.84 -17.94 -8.29
C SER A 92 15.31 -19.04 -7.38
N ALA A 93 15.68 -18.98 -6.10
CA ALA A 93 15.18 -19.83 -5.05
C ALA A 93 15.38 -19.13 -3.69
N ASP A 94 14.63 -19.57 -2.69
CA ASP A 94 14.83 -19.22 -1.29
C ASP A 94 16.29 -19.52 -0.86
N PRO A 95 16.97 -18.57 -0.20
CA PRO A 95 18.38 -18.73 0.20
C PRO A 95 18.63 -19.76 1.30
N LEU A 96 17.60 -20.21 2.03
CA LEU A 96 17.79 -21.14 3.14
C LEU A 96 17.74 -22.60 2.70
N TYR A 97 16.79 -22.93 1.83
CA TYR A 97 16.47 -24.32 1.47
C TYR A 97 16.42 -24.59 -0.03
N GLY A 98 16.63 -23.57 -0.88
CA GLY A 98 16.54 -23.71 -2.33
C GLY A 98 15.10 -23.91 -2.83
N PHE A 99 14.11 -23.52 -2.04
CA PHE A 99 12.70 -23.61 -2.41
C PHE A 99 12.32 -22.58 -3.50
N THR A 100 11.44 -22.97 -4.41
CA THR A 100 10.96 -22.10 -5.50
C THR A 100 9.58 -21.52 -5.21
N SER A 101 8.92 -21.92 -4.12
CA SER A 101 7.65 -21.39 -3.66
C SER A 101 7.61 -21.18 -2.15
N LEU A 102 6.96 -20.09 -1.72
CA LEU A 102 6.68 -19.79 -0.30
C LEU A 102 5.84 -20.90 0.36
N LYS A 103 5.00 -21.60 -0.40
CA LYS A 103 4.24 -22.77 0.05
C LYS A 103 5.13 -23.83 0.70
N GLN A 104 6.34 -24.02 0.18
CA GLN A 104 7.27 -25.03 0.71
C GLN A 104 7.76 -24.68 2.12
N LEU A 105 7.90 -23.39 2.47
CA LEU A 105 8.22 -22.95 3.83
C LEU A 105 7.07 -23.24 4.80
N TYR A 106 5.83 -22.97 4.39
CA TYR A 106 4.64 -23.32 5.20
C TYR A 106 4.54 -24.81 5.45
N LEU A 107 4.71 -25.64 4.42
CA LEU A 107 4.68 -27.10 4.55
C LEU A 107 5.89 -27.65 5.31
N LYS A 108 7.03 -26.95 5.30
CA LYS A 108 8.19 -27.29 6.14
C LYS A 108 7.91 -27.01 7.61
N ALA A 109 7.25 -25.90 7.93
CA ALA A 109 6.88 -25.57 9.31
C ALA A 109 5.74 -26.44 9.85
N ASP A 110 4.76 -26.76 9.01
CA ASP A 110 3.65 -27.65 9.31
C ASP A 110 3.21 -28.41 8.04
N PRO A 111 3.55 -29.72 7.92
CA PRO A 111 3.18 -30.54 6.76
C PRO A 111 1.68 -30.68 6.53
N LYS A 112 0.84 -30.37 7.53
CA LYS A 112 -0.63 -30.43 7.46
C LYS A 112 -1.26 -29.04 7.30
N TYR A 113 -0.49 -28.02 6.94
CA TYR A 113 -1.00 -26.67 6.78
C TYR A 113 -1.95 -26.54 5.57
N GLU A 114 -3.21 -26.20 5.83
CA GLU A 114 -4.28 -26.05 4.83
C GLU A 114 -4.69 -24.57 4.59
N GLY A 115 -3.98 -23.63 5.23
CA GLY A 115 -4.27 -22.20 5.12
C GLY A 115 -3.68 -21.54 3.87
N ARG A 116 -3.75 -20.19 3.84
CA ARG A 116 -3.17 -19.39 2.74
C ARG A 116 -1.68 -19.14 2.98
N TYR A 117 -0.86 -19.37 1.95
CA TYR A 117 0.57 -19.07 1.96
C TYR A 117 0.80 -17.55 1.80
N THR A 118 0.78 -16.81 2.90
CA THR A 118 0.74 -15.34 2.92
C THR A 118 2.10 -14.71 3.17
N VAL A 119 2.25 -13.45 2.73
CA VAL A 119 3.33 -12.56 3.16
C VAL A 119 2.72 -11.41 3.96
N PRO A 120 3.39 -10.88 5.00
CA PRO A 120 4.75 -11.22 5.44
C PRO A 120 4.82 -12.57 6.17
N LEU A 121 5.98 -13.23 6.10
CA LEU A 121 6.28 -14.43 6.89
C LEU A 121 7.61 -14.20 7.62
N LEU A 122 7.58 -14.29 8.95
CA LEU A 122 8.75 -14.20 9.81
C LEU A 122 9.21 -15.62 10.18
N TRP A 123 10.38 -16.00 9.67
CA TRP A 123 10.97 -17.33 9.81
C TRP A 123 12.09 -17.33 10.85
N ASP A 124 12.13 -18.36 11.68
CA ASP A 124 13.25 -18.64 12.57
C ASP A 124 14.17 -19.70 11.95
N LYS A 125 15.41 -19.31 11.62
CA LYS A 125 16.40 -20.22 11.03
C LYS A 125 16.90 -21.27 12.02
N LYS A 126 16.80 -21.03 13.33
CA LYS A 126 17.29 -21.95 14.37
C LYS A 126 16.32 -23.11 14.61
N THR A 127 15.03 -22.81 14.69
CA THR A 127 13.98 -23.83 14.90
C THR A 127 13.32 -24.28 13.61
N GLU A 128 13.73 -23.72 12.47
CA GLU A 128 13.23 -24.02 11.12
C GLU A 128 11.70 -24.01 11.03
N THR A 129 11.09 -22.98 11.61
CA THR A 129 9.63 -22.82 11.64
C THR A 129 9.22 -21.36 11.47
N ILE A 130 7.92 -21.16 11.23
CA ILE A 130 7.32 -19.83 11.14
C ILE A 130 7.08 -19.33 12.57
N VAL A 131 7.66 -18.18 12.89
CA VAL A 131 7.37 -17.46 14.14
C VAL A 131 5.96 -16.87 14.03
N ASN A 132 5.76 -16.04 13.01
CA ASN A 132 4.55 -15.23 12.87
C ASN A 132 4.29 -14.89 11.38
N ASN A 133 3.02 -14.86 10.98
CA ASN A 133 2.59 -14.39 9.65
C ASN A 133 1.51 -13.29 9.70
N GLU A 134 1.34 -12.67 10.86
CA GLU A 134 0.45 -11.53 11.12
C GLU A 134 1.25 -10.21 11.13
N SER A 135 1.04 -9.39 10.10
CA SER A 135 1.80 -8.14 9.90
C SER A 135 1.76 -7.19 11.10
N SER A 136 0.61 -7.10 11.78
CA SER A 136 0.39 -6.20 12.92
C SER A 136 1.17 -6.62 14.16
N GLU A 137 1.40 -7.90 14.35
CA GLU A 137 2.21 -8.43 15.45
C GLU A 137 3.69 -8.37 15.12
N ILE A 138 4.07 -8.66 13.88
CA ILE A 138 5.47 -8.58 13.42
C ILE A 138 6.03 -7.18 13.60
N ILE A 139 5.30 -6.12 13.21
CA ILE A 139 5.78 -4.75 13.42
C ILE A 139 5.95 -4.43 14.91
N ARG A 140 5.06 -4.93 15.79
CA ARG A 140 5.17 -4.75 17.24
C ARG A 140 6.39 -5.44 17.84
N MET A 141 6.78 -6.62 17.33
CA MET A 141 8.04 -7.26 17.69
C MET A 141 9.24 -6.41 17.25
N PHE A 142 9.19 -5.82 16.06
CA PHE A 142 10.30 -5.03 15.53
C PHE A 142 10.54 -3.72 16.28
N TYR A 143 9.52 -3.17 16.95
CA TYR A 143 9.68 -1.93 17.70
C TYR A 143 10.74 -2.05 18.79
N SER A 144 10.75 -3.14 19.58
CA SER A 144 11.60 -3.23 20.76
C SER A 144 12.32 -4.56 20.97
N SER A 145 11.85 -5.69 20.41
CA SER A 145 12.45 -6.99 20.71
C SER A 145 13.92 -7.10 20.30
N PHE A 146 14.41 -6.24 19.41
CA PHE A 146 15.78 -6.24 18.91
C PHE A 146 16.59 -5.02 19.37
N ASP A 147 16.08 -4.22 20.33
CA ASP A 147 16.72 -2.97 20.75
C ASP A 147 18.14 -3.16 21.32
N GLU A 148 18.45 -4.33 21.88
CA GLU A 148 19.80 -4.65 22.37
C GLU A 148 20.88 -4.64 21.26
N PHE A 149 20.48 -4.90 20.02
CA PHE A 149 21.37 -4.91 18.85
C PHE A 149 21.48 -3.55 18.16
N LEU A 150 20.76 -2.55 18.65
CA LEU A 150 20.69 -1.21 18.08
C LEU A 150 21.46 -0.20 18.92
N GLU A 151 21.95 0.85 18.24
CA GLU A 151 22.57 1.99 18.91
C GLU A 151 21.55 2.68 19.84
N PRO A 152 21.97 3.26 20.97
CA PRO A 152 21.05 3.82 21.96
C PRO A 152 19.99 4.76 21.37
N HIS A 153 20.36 5.64 20.44
CA HIS A 153 19.44 6.59 19.81
C HIS A 153 18.40 5.94 18.86
N GLN A 154 18.59 4.68 18.45
CA GLN A 154 17.69 3.94 17.56
C GLN A 154 16.67 3.08 18.33
N ARG A 155 16.95 2.81 19.60
CA ARG A 155 16.09 2.02 20.51
C ARG A 155 14.76 2.72 20.76
N GLU A 156 13.70 1.95 20.92
CA GLU A 156 12.34 2.47 21.04
C GLU A 156 12.18 3.39 22.25
N GLU A 157 12.74 2.98 23.39
CA GLU A 157 12.70 3.73 24.65
C GLU A 157 13.36 5.10 24.57
N ASN A 158 14.31 5.28 23.66
CA ASN A 158 15.10 6.51 23.51
C ASN A 158 14.56 7.42 22.39
N ARG A 159 13.45 7.05 21.74
CA ARG A 159 12.83 7.89 20.71
C ARG A 159 12.03 9.03 21.32
N PRO A 160 12.15 10.25 20.78
CA PRO A 160 11.27 11.36 21.15
C PRO A 160 9.79 10.96 21.01
N GLY A 161 8.97 11.26 22.02
CA GLY A 161 7.55 10.90 22.04
C GLY A 161 7.25 9.42 22.28
N GLY A 162 8.26 8.59 22.59
CA GLY A 162 8.09 7.18 22.98
C GLY A 162 7.94 6.18 21.84
N GLY A 163 8.43 6.52 20.64
CA GLY A 163 8.54 5.59 19.52
C GLY A 163 7.25 5.39 18.71
N PHE A 164 7.10 4.22 18.09
CA PHE A 164 5.98 3.87 17.22
C PHE A 164 4.71 3.45 17.97
N TYR A 165 4.85 2.99 19.21
CA TYR A 165 3.72 2.52 20.04
C TYR A 165 3.82 2.95 21.53
N PRO A 166 3.87 4.27 21.80
CA PRO A 166 4.11 4.82 23.13
C PRO A 166 2.94 4.62 24.09
N ASN A 167 3.24 4.34 25.36
CA ASN A 167 2.25 4.04 26.41
C ASN A 167 1.08 5.03 26.48
N HIS A 168 1.34 6.32 26.34
CA HIS A 168 0.33 7.37 26.49
C HIS A 168 -0.63 7.49 25.30
N LEU A 169 -0.31 6.92 24.13
CA LEU A 169 -1.18 6.92 22.94
C LEU A 169 -1.77 5.55 22.62
N ARG A 170 -1.37 4.47 23.31
CA ARG A 170 -1.76 3.09 22.95
C ARG A 170 -3.25 2.91 22.75
N LYS A 171 -4.05 3.43 23.68
CA LYS A 171 -5.52 3.32 23.63
C LYS A 171 -6.07 3.95 22.35
N GLU A 172 -5.62 5.17 22.02
CA GLU A 172 -6.10 5.93 20.87
C GLU A 172 -5.61 5.32 19.55
N ILE A 173 -4.36 4.82 19.54
CA ILE A 173 -3.78 4.08 18.41
C ILE A 173 -4.54 2.78 18.17
N ASP A 174 -4.82 1.99 19.20
CA ASP A 174 -5.56 0.73 19.10
C ASP A 174 -6.99 0.97 18.60
N GLU A 175 -7.69 1.95 19.18
CA GLU A 175 -9.02 2.34 18.74
C GLU A 175 -9.01 2.78 17.27
N MET A 176 -8.03 3.59 16.84
CA MET A 176 -7.88 3.99 15.44
C MET A 176 -7.59 2.80 14.53
N ASN A 177 -6.63 1.97 14.91
CA ASN A 177 -6.17 0.84 14.11
C ASN A 177 -7.25 -0.21 13.88
N ASP A 178 -8.18 -0.37 14.82
CA ASP A 178 -9.31 -1.30 14.70
C ASP A 178 -10.24 -0.89 13.56
N TRP A 179 -10.81 0.31 13.60
CA TRP A 179 -11.71 0.75 12.53
C TRP A 179 -10.96 1.04 11.23
N VAL A 180 -9.73 1.56 11.26
CA VAL A 180 -8.91 1.73 10.03
C VAL A 180 -8.63 0.37 9.40
N TYR A 181 -8.38 -0.68 10.18
CA TYR A 181 -8.24 -2.03 9.62
C TYR A 181 -9.54 -2.49 8.97
N ASP A 182 -10.65 -2.45 9.71
CA ASP A 182 -11.90 -3.04 9.27
C ASP A 182 -12.49 -2.35 8.02
N THR A 183 -12.51 -1.02 8.03
CA THR A 183 -13.24 -0.22 7.02
C THR A 183 -12.34 0.41 5.97
N ILE A 184 -11.02 0.49 6.18
CA ILE A 184 -10.07 1.07 5.21
C ILE A 184 -9.10 -0.01 4.68
N ASN A 185 -8.21 -0.54 5.52
CA ASN A 185 -7.16 -1.45 5.05
C ASN A 185 -7.75 -2.74 4.47
N ASN A 186 -8.74 -3.32 5.16
CA ASN A 186 -9.48 -4.46 4.68
C ASN A 186 -10.71 -4.03 3.88
N GLY A 187 -11.28 -2.85 4.15
CA GLY A 187 -12.46 -2.31 3.45
C GLY A 187 -12.27 -2.19 1.93
N VAL A 188 -11.10 -1.77 1.45
CA VAL A 188 -10.80 -1.74 0.01
C VAL A 188 -10.85 -3.13 -0.62
N TYR A 189 -10.43 -4.18 0.11
CA TYR A 189 -10.57 -5.56 -0.36
C TYR A 189 -12.01 -6.04 -0.29
N LYS A 190 -12.78 -5.65 0.74
CA LYS A 190 -14.21 -5.94 0.82
C LYS A 190 -14.98 -5.36 -0.37
N CYS A 191 -14.64 -4.14 -0.81
CA CYS A 191 -15.19 -3.53 -2.01
C CYS A 191 -14.71 -4.27 -3.28
N GLY A 192 -13.38 -4.38 -3.43
CA GLY A 192 -12.76 -4.90 -4.64
C GLY A 192 -13.03 -6.37 -4.89
N PHE A 193 -13.38 -7.13 -3.85
CA PHE A 193 -13.71 -8.54 -3.94
C PHE A 193 -15.20 -8.83 -3.71
N ALA A 194 -16.08 -7.85 -3.56
CA ALA A 194 -17.50 -8.12 -3.57
C ALA A 194 -17.95 -8.77 -4.89
N THR A 195 -18.87 -9.73 -4.80
CA THR A 195 -19.51 -10.39 -5.96
C THR A 195 -20.99 -10.05 -6.11
N THR A 196 -21.58 -9.32 -5.15
CA THR A 196 -22.95 -8.78 -5.21
C THR A 196 -22.92 -7.26 -5.05
N GLN A 197 -23.93 -6.57 -5.61
CA GLN A 197 -24.07 -5.12 -5.48
C GLN A 197 -24.26 -4.69 -4.02
N GLU A 198 -25.06 -5.45 -3.26
CA GLU A 198 -25.32 -5.19 -1.84
C GLU A 198 -24.03 -5.25 -1.00
N ALA A 199 -23.22 -6.30 -1.19
CA ALA A 199 -21.94 -6.41 -0.50
C ALA A 199 -20.97 -5.29 -0.90
N TYR A 200 -20.97 -4.85 -2.16
CA TYR A 200 -20.17 -3.71 -2.58
C TYR A 200 -20.66 -2.41 -1.92
N ASP A 201 -21.96 -2.12 -2.02
CA ASP A 201 -22.58 -0.89 -1.49
C ASP A 201 -22.37 -0.77 0.03
N SER A 202 -22.55 -1.85 0.79
CA SER A 202 -22.33 -1.80 2.24
C SER A 202 -20.89 -1.42 2.61
N ASN A 203 -19.91 -1.83 1.81
CA ASN A 203 -18.49 -1.62 2.09
C ASN A 203 -17.98 -0.29 1.53
N ILE A 204 -18.44 0.14 0.35
CA ILE A 204 -17.99 1.39 -0.28
C ILE A 204 -18.39 2.60 0.58
N TYR A 205 -19.62 2.65 1.09
CA TYR A 205 -20.04 3.76 1.94
C TYR A 205 -19.33 3.77 3.29
N ALA A 206 -19.07 2.59 3.89
CA ALA A 206 -18.32 2.48 5.13
C ALA A 206 -16.85 2.93 4.97
N LEU A 207 -16.22 2.59 3.84
CA LEU A 207 -14.88 3.03 3.47
C LEU A 207 -14.80 4.56 3.40
N PHE A 208 -15.67 5.20 2.62
CA PHE A 208 -15.63 6.66 2.45
C PHE A 208 -16.07 7.42 3.70
N LYS A 209 -16.98 6.86 4.52
CA LYS A 209 -17.27 7.40 5.86
C LYS A 209 -16.02 7.43 6.75
N SER A 210 -15.17 6.41 6.64
CA SER A 210 -13.94 6.29 7.43
C SER A 210 -12.82 7.19 6.90
N LEU A 211 -12.73 7.39 5.59
CA LEU A 211 -11.84 8.39 5.00
C LEU A 211 -12.24 9.81 5.44
N ASN A 212 -13.54 10.14 5.45
CA ASN A 212 -14.03 11.41 6.00
C ASN A 212 -13.66 11.57 7.49
N ARG A 213 -13.73 10.49 8.27
CA ARG A 213 -13.32 10.50 9.68
C ARG A 213 -11.83 10.80 9.84
N LEU A 214 -10.96 10.21 9.01
CA LEU A 214 -9.52 10.51 9.03
C LEU A 214 -9.23 11.96 8.62
N GLU A 215 -9.90 12.46 7.58
CA GLU A 215 -9.75 13.86 7.15
C GLU A 215 -10.15 14.83 8.27
N ALA A 216 -11.28 14.57 8.94
CA ALA A 216 -11.71 15.33 10.11
C ALA A 216 -10.73 15.20 11.28
N HIS A 217 -10.17 14.01 11.51
CA HIS A 217 -9.15 13.77 12.53
C HIS A 217 -7.90 14.62 12.28
N LEU A 218 -7.40 14.64 11.05
CA LEU A 218 -6.27 15.47 10.64
C LEU A 218 -6.59 16.96 10.62
N SER A 219 -7.85 17.40 10.68
CA SER A 219 -8.18 18.83 10.78
C SER A 219 -7.80 19.44 12.13
N ASN A 220 -7.63 18.61 13.17
CA ASN A 220 -7.13 19.05 14.46
C ASN A 220 -5.61 19.21 14.40
N HIS A 221 -5.13 20.42 14.69
CA HIS A 221 -3.72 20.79 14.71
C HIS A 221 -2.88 19.91 15.67
N ALA A 222 -3.48 19.36 16.73
CA ALA A 222 -2.81 18.45 17.66
C ALA A 222 -2.47 17.09 17.03
N HIS A 223 -3.16 16.71 15.95
CA HIS A 223 -2.99 15.45 15.22
C HIS A 223 -2.19 15.64 13.93
N GLN A 224 -1.27 16.60 13.92
CA GLN A 224 -0.45 16.91 12.76
C GLN A 224 1.01 17.01 13.20
N PRO A 225 1.96 16.75 12.28
CA PRO A 225 1.78 16.35 10.87
C PRO A 225 1.39 14.88 10.64
N PHE A 226 1.52 14.03 11.66
CA PHE A 226 1.16 12.61 11.62
C PHE A 226 -0.09 12.36 12.44
N LEU A 227 -0.70 11.17 12.32
CA LEU A 227 -2.01 10.88 12.91
C LEU A 227 -2.10 11.16 14.42
N PHE A 228 -0.99 11.08 15.17
CA PHE A 228 -0.97 11.40 16.60
C PHE A 228 0.06 12.48 16.95
N GLY A 229 0.27 13.44 16.06
CA GLY A 229 1.07 14.63 16.30
C GLY A 229 2.44 14.60 15.60
N GLN A 230 3.50 14.90 16.35
CA GLN A 230 4.84 15.16 15.80
C GLN A 230 5.62 13.92 15.36
N HIS A 231 5.22 12.73 15.80
CA HIS A 231 5.97 11.50 15.58
C HIS A 231 5.18 10.47 14.78
N ILE A 232 5.88 9.74 13.92
CA ILE A 232 5.32 8.61 13.18
C ILE A 232 4.99 7.49 14.16
N THR A 233 3.75 7.04 14.15
CA THR A 233 3.26 5.91 14.95
C THR A 233 2.96 4.69 14.07
N GLU A 234 2.64 3.56 14.70
CA GLU A 234 2.18 2.39 13.96
C GLU A 234 0.91 2.65 13.14
N ALA A 235 0.06 3.59 13.57
CA ALA A 235 -1.13 3.97 12.84
C ALA A 235 -0.78 4.56 11.47
N ASP A 236 0.25 5.42 11.42
CA ASP A 236 0.72 6.04 10.17
C ASP A 236 1.25 4.99 9.20
N ILE A 237 2.09 4.07 9.69
CA ILE A 237 2.66 2.97 8.89
C ILE A 237 1.55 2.09 8.33
N ARG A 238 0.56 1.73 9.16
CA ARG A 238 -0.57 0.87 8.77
C ARG A 238 -1.45 1.54 7.72
N LEU A 239 -1.74 2.83 7.88
CA LEU A 239 -2.57 3.61 6.95
C LEU A 239 -1.83 3.88 5.63
N TYR A 240 -0.54 4.22 5.69
CA TYR A 240 0.26 4.65 4.54
C TYR A 240 0.24 3.58 3.45
N THR A 241 0.45 2.33 3.86
CA THR A 241 0.49 1.20 2.92
C THR A 241 -0.80 1.04 2.12
N THR A 242 -1.95 1.44 2.67
CA THR A 242 -3.22 1.49 1.95
C THR A 242 -3.35 2.76 1.10
N LEU A 243 -3.09 3.94 1.65
CA LEU A 243 -3.32 5.19 0.91
C LEU A 243 -2.35 5.39 -0.27
N ALA A 244 -1.10 4.91 -0.16
CA ALA A 244 -0.16 4.88 -1.27
C ALA A 244 -0.63 4.02 -2.46
N ARG A 245 -1.60 3.12 -2.25
CA ARG A 245 -2.20 2.26 -3.28
C ARG A 245 -3.58 2.77 -3.74
N PHE A 246 -4.16 3.74 -3.05
CA PHE A 246 -5.57 4.09 -3.22
C PHE A 246 -5.87 4.60 -4.62
N ASP A 247 -5.31 5.74 -4.99
CA ASP A 247 -5.59 6.37 -6.28
C ASP A 247 -5.05 5.55 -7.47
N VAL A 248 -3.90 4.86 -7.28
CA VAL A 248 -3.21 4.13 -8.36
C VAL A 248 -3.77 2.74 -8.62
N ALA A 249 -4.41 2.11 -7.63
CA ALA A 249 -4.91 0.75 -7.75
C ALA A 249 -6.35 0.64 -7.24
N TYR A 250 -6.62 0.94 -5.97
CA TYR A 250 -7.94 0.64 -5.38
C TYR A 250 -9.09 1.42 -6.01
N TYR A 251 -8.85 2.70 -6.35
CA TYR A 251 -9.85 3.57 -6.96
C TYR A 251 -10.47 2.93 -8.19
N ASN A 252 -9.64 2.47 -9.14
CA ASN A 252 -10.12 1.87 -10.38
C ASN A 252 -10.30 0.34 -10.26
N ILE A 253 -9.26 -0.38 -9.85
CA ILE A 253 -9.24 -1.86 -9.91
C ILE A 253 -10.21 -2.49 -8.91
N PHE A 254 -10.37 -1.88 -7.74
CA PHE A 254 -11.28 -2.33 -6.68
C PHE A 254 -12.58 -1.53 -6.63
N ASN A 255 -12.85 -0.70 -7.64
CA ASN A 255 -14.01 0.18 -7.70
C ASN A 255 -14.17 1.07 -6.45
N CYS A 256 -13.08 1.45 -5.76
CA CYS A 256 -13.16 2.35 -4.61
C CYS A 256 -13.28 3.80 -5.08
N ASN A 257 -14.32 4.13 -5.86
CA ASN A 257 -14.31 5.24 -6.81
C ASN A 257 -15.25 6.42 -6.52
N LEU A 258 -15.82 6.53 -5.31
CA LEU A 258 -16.65 7.70 -4.98
C LEU A 258 -15.85 9.01 -5.01
N LYS A 259 -14.60 8.98 -4.54
CA LYS A 259 -13.68 10.13 -4.43
C LYS A 259 -12.23 9.66 -4.55
N MET A 260 -11.31 10.54 -4.91
CA MET A 260 -9.86 10.31 -4.93
C MET A 260 -9.19 10.98 -3.73
N ILE A 261 -8.12 10.36 -3.19
CA ILE A 261 -7.34 10.96 -2.10
C ILE A 261 -6.72 12.29 -2.54
N ARG A 262 -6.15 12.35 -3.74
CA ARG A 262 -5.45 13.54 -4.24
C ARG A 262 -6.33 14.78 -4.49
N HIS A 263 -7.64 14.63 -4.61
CA HIS A 263 -8.54 15.73 -5.01
C HIS A 263 -9.57 16.07 -3.94
N ASP A 264 -10.10 15.06 -3.26
CA ASP A 264 -11.24 15.24 -2.37
C ASP A 264 -10.86 15.23 -0.88
N TYR A 265 -9.62 14.82 -0.56
CA TYR A 265 -9.12 14.68 0.80
C TYR A 265 -7.82 15.46 0.98
N PRO A 266 -7.88 16.79 1.06
CA PRO A 266 -6.70 17.63 1.07
C PRO A 266 -5.70 17.33 2.20
N LEU A 267 -6.16 17.11 3.43
CA LEU A 267 -5.28 16.86 4.57
C LEU A 267 -4.67 15.47 4.50
N LEU A 268 -5.46 14.45 4.15
CA LEU A 268 -4.93 13.11 3.87
C LEU A 268 -3.95 13.09 2.70
N SER A 269 -4.23 13.85 1.63
CA SER A 269 -3.33 14.00 0.49
C SER A 269 -1.99 14.60 0.94
N LEU A 270 -2.03 15.65 1.74
CA LEU A 270 -0.82 16.27 2.28
C LEU A 270 -0.07 15.33 3.24
N TRP A 271 -0.77 14.66 4.16
CA TRP A 271 -0.20 13.64 5.05
C TRP A 271 0.51 12.52 4.26
N LEU A 272 -0.12 12.00 3.20
CA LEU A 272 0.45 10.95 2.34
C LEU A 272 1.69 11.45 1.61
N ARG A 273 1.63 12.66 1.06
CA ARG A 273 2.74 13.30 0.34
C ARG A 273 3.90 13.62 1.27
N HIS A 274 3.64 14.06 2.51
CA HIS A 274 4.67 14.27 3.51
C HIS A 274 5.43 12.97 3.79
N LEU A 275 4.74 11.88 4.14
CA LEU A 275 5.39 10.58 4.37
C LEU A 275 6.17 10.09 3.15
N TYR A 276 5.61 10.25 1.94
CA TYR A 276 6.24 9.78 0.72
C TYR A 276 7.48 10.61 0.33
N TRP A 277 7.39 11.94 0.37
CA TRP A 277 8.46 12.81 -0.16
C TRP A 277 9.52 13.20 0.87
N ASP A 278 9.23 13.06 2.17
CA ASP A 278 10.21 13.30 3.21
C ASP A 278 11.42 12.39 3.04
N GLN A 279 12.61 12.99 3.07
CA GLN A 279 13.91 12.32 2.99
C GLN A 279 14.78 12.63 4.20
N SER A 280 14.22 13.26 5.22
CA SER A 280 14.90 13.55 6.49
C SER A 280 15.14 12.28 7.30
N ASP A 281 15.83 12.44 8.43
CA ASP A 281 16.07 11.37 9.39
C ASP A 281 14.76 10.82 9.98
N THR A 282 13.69 11.62 10.03
CA THR A 282 12.36 11.19 10.51
C THR A 282 11.82 9.99 9.73
N THR A 283 12.13 9.89 8.43
CA THR A 283 11.70 8.79 7.57
C THR A 283 12.86 7.86 7.18
N ASN A 284 13.97 7.88 7.92
CA ASN A 284 15.19 7.15 7.61
C ASN A 284 15.63 7.35 6.14
N GLY A 285 15.75 8.61 5.73
CA GLY A 285 16.15 8.95 4.37
C GLY A 285 15.09 8.62 3.32
N GLY A 286 13.81 8.73 3.64
CA GLY A 286 12.70 8.53 2.71
C GLY A 286 12.37 7.08 2.41
N VAL A 287 12.35 6.24 3.45
CA VAL A 287 12.01 4.81 3.36
C VAL A 287 10.67 4.59 2.66
N PHE A 288 9.64 5.39 2.98
CA PHE A 288 8.29 5.26 2.44
C PHE A 288 8.29 5.29 0.91
N ARG A 289 9.02 6.24 0.30
CA ARG A 289 9.18 6.30 -1.16
C ARG A 289 10.09 5.21 -1.70
N LYS A 290 11.22 4.93 -1.04
CA LYS A 290 12.20 3.91 -1.48
C LYS A 290 11.61 2.51 -1.53
N THR A 291 10.55 2.22 -0.76
CA THR A 291 9.88 0.92 -0.72
C THR A 291 8.56 0.88 -1.48
N THR A 292 8.22 1.96 -2.20
CA THR A 292 6.96 2.08 -2.95
C THR A 292 7.16 1.94 -4.45
N PHE A 293 6.54 0.91 -5.05
CA PHE A 293 6.66 0.58 -6.47
C PHE A 293 5.28 0.53 -7.14
N PHE A 294 4.84 1.64 -7.73
CA PHE A 294 3.46 1.78 -8.24
C PHE A 294 3.10 0.82 -9.37
N ASP A 295 4.03 0.52 -10.27
CA ASP A 295 3.80 -0.46 -11.34
C ASP A 295 3.53 -1.85 -10.76
N VAL A 296 4.22 -2.21 -9.68
CA VAL A 296 4.01 -3.47 -8.95
C VAL A 296 2.63 -3.49 -8.30
N TYR A 297 2.17 -2.35 -7.78
CA TYR A 297 0.85 -2.24 -7.18
C TYR A 297 -0.22 -2.48 -8.25
N LYS A 298 -0.17 -1.69 -9.33
CA LYS A 298 -1.10 -1.79 -10.46
C LYS A 298 -1.15 -3.22 -11.01
N TYR A 299 0.02 -3.82 -11.24
CA TYR A 299 0.12 -5.20 -11.73
C TYR A 299 -0.44 -6.24 -10.78
N GLY A 300 0.00 -6.23 -9.52
CA GLY A 300 -0.41 -7.22 -8.53
C GLY A 300 -1.91 -7.19 -8.25
N TYR A 301 -2.50 -6.00 -8.13
CA TYR A 301 -3.94 -5.85 -7.87
C TYR A 301 -4.78 -6.22 -9.09
N LEU A 302 -4.34 -5.86 -10.29
CA LEU A 302 -5.06 -6.25 -11.51
C LEU A 302 -5.06 -7.77 -11.69
N LYS A 303 -3.91 -8.43 -11.47
CA LYS A 303 -3.82 -9.89 -11.45
C LYS A 303 -4.70 -10.52 -10.38
N ALA A 304 -4.72 -9.95 -9.18
CA ALA A 304 -5.58 -10.43 -8.09
C ALA A 304 -7.07 -10.33 -8.44
N ARG A 305 -7.53 -9.18 -8.96
CA ARG A 305 -8.92 -8.98 -9.38
C ARG A 305 -9.29 -9.86 -10.57
N GLY A 306 -8.42 -9.94 -11.59
CA GLY A 306 -8.67 -10.79 -12.75
C GLY A 306 -8.80 -12.26 -12.38
N ARG A 307 -7.95 -12.78 -11.49
CA ARG A 307 -8.13 -14.13 -10.94
C ARG A 307 -9.48 -14.33 -10.30
N GLN A 308 -9.92 -13.38 -9.49
CA GLN A 308 -11.21 -13.49 -8.83
C GLN A 308 -12.35 -13.57 -9.85
N LEU A 309 -12.29 -12.74 -10.91
CA LEU A 309 -13.28 -12.73 -11.99
C LEU A 309 -13.21 -13.99 -12.88
N HIS A 310 -12.08 -14.68 -12.90
CA HIS A 310 -11.82 -15.85 -13.74
C HIS A 310 -11.62 -17.14 -12.94
N ALA A 311 -12.41 -17.34 -11.87
CA ALA A 311 -12.44 -18.58 -11.08
C ALA A 311 -11.08 -19.05 -10.53
N GLY A 312 -10.18 -18.11 -10.26
CA GLY A 312 -8.81 -18.35 -9.79
C GLY A 312 -7.80 -18.65 -10.90
N SER A 313 -8.19 -18.60 -12.17
CA SER A 313 -7.27 -18.80 -13.30
C SER A 313 -6.33 -17.61 -13.47
N ASP A 314 -5.03 -17.92 -13.52
CA ASP A 314 -3.98 -16.98 -13.89
C ASP A 314 -3.73 -16.91 -15.42
N LEU A 315 -4.46 -17.70 -16.21
CA LEU A 315 -4.25 -17.89 -17.65
C LEU A 315 -5.42 -17.39 -18.49
N GLY A 316 -5.12 -16.96 -19.72
CA GLY A 316 -6.11 -16.80 -20.80
C GLY A 316 -6.76 -15.42 -20.95
N TRP A 317 -6.27 -14.39 -20.26
CA TRP A 317 -6.80 -13.03 -20.39
C TRP A 317 -5.69 -11.96 -20.42
N PRO A 318 -5.82 -10.91 -21.25
CA PRO A 318 -4.83 -9.84 -21.35
C PRO A 318 -4.84 -8.95 -20.11
N VAL A 319 -3.66 -8.72 -19.53
CA VAL A 319 -3.47 -7.82 -18.37
C VAL A 319 -3.15 -6.42 -18.89
N ILE A 320 -4.12 -5.50 -18.90
CA ILE A 320 -3.92 -4.11 -19.31
C ILE A 320 -3.66 -3.24 -18.08
N LEU A 321 -2.42 -2.80 -17.90
CA LEU A 321 -2.07 -1.92 -16.78
C LEU A 321 -2.57 -0.50 -17.01
N PRO A 322 -3.47 0.03 -16.14
CA PRO A 322 -3.88 1.43 -16.24
C PRO A 322 -2.66 2.35 -16.07
N ARG A 323 -2.45 3.27 -17.01
CA ARG A 323 -1.33 4.24 -16.92
C ARG A 323 -1.57 5.32 -15.87
N GLY A 324 -2.83 5.65 -15.64
CA GLY A 324 -3.23 6.66 -14.68
C GLY A 324 -3.19 6.17 -13.23
N PRO A 325 -3.39 7.10 -12.28
CA PRO A 325 -3.31 8.55 -12.50
C PRO A 325 -1.84 9.00 -12.64
N GLN A 326 -1.59 10.13 -13.33
CA GLN A 326 -0.24 10.69 -13.49
C GLN A 326 -0.12 12.09 -12.87
N PRO A 327 0.92 12.35 -12.06
CA PRO A 327 1.88 11.39 -11.50
C PRO A 327 1.20 10.42 -10.52
N ASP A 328 1.88 9.32 -10.19
CA ASP A 328 1.35 8.33 -9.23
C ASP A 328 1.10 8.95 -7.84
N ILE A 329 2.02 9.80 -7.37
CA ILE A 329 1.87 10.69 -6.21
C ILE A 329 2.22 12.11 -6.64
N LEU A 330 1.34 13.08 -6.33
CA LEU A 330 1.59 14.49 -6.61
C LEU A 330 2.81 14.99 -5.82
N PRO A 331 3.65 15.87 -6.40
CA PRO A 331 4.76 16.48 -5.67
C PRO A 331 4.25 17.34 -4.50
N LEU A 332 5.15 17.66 -3.57
CA LEU A 332 4.93 18.78 -2.65
C LEU A 332 5.05 20.10 -3.43
N THR A 333 4.33 21.13 -2.99
CA THR A 333 4.58 22.51 -3.42
C THR A 333 5.90 23.01 -2.82
N ASP A 334 6.47 24.07 -3.39
CA ASP A 334 7.71 24.66 -2.87
C ASP A 334 7.57 25.09 -1.40
N GLU A 335 6.39 25.59 -0.99
CA GLU A 335 6.10 25.97 0.39
C GLU A 335 5.97 24.75 1.30
N GLU A 336 5.26 23.71 0.88
CA GLU A 336 5.16 22.45 1.62
C GLU A 336 6.54 21.79 1.80
N GLU A 337 7.39 21.80 0.76
CA GLU A 337 8.76 21.28 0.83
C GLU A 337 9.62 22.11 1.81
N GLN A 338 9.51 23.44 1.79
CA GLN A 338 10.21 24.31 2.75
C GLN A 338 9.77 24.06 4.20
N LEU A 339 8.47 23.87 4.44
CA LEU A 339 7.94 23.55 5.77
C LEU A 339 8.44 22.18 6.28
N LEU A 340 8.45 21.19 5.40
CA LEU A 340 9.00 19.86 5.68
C LEU A 340 10.50 19.95 6.06
N LEU A 341 11.30 20.64 5.24
CA LEU A 341 12.74 20.79 5.46
C LEU A 341 13.09 21.59 6.72
N ALA A 342 12.24 22.55 7.11
CA ALA A 342 12.46 23.37 8.29
C ALA A 342 12.24 22.60 9.61
N GLY A 343 11.80 21.33 9.58
CA GLY A 343 11.33 20.59 10.75
C GLY A 343 10.12 21.26 11.43
N LYS A 344 9.59 22.31 10.80
CA LYS A 344 8.42 23.06 11.16
C LYS A 344 7.35 22.61 10.21
N LEU A 345 6.94 21.36 10.37
CA LEU A 345 5.65 20.88 9.92
C LEU A 345 4.59 21.68 10.71
N SER A 346 4.45 22.94 10.30
CA SER A 346 3.41 23.85 10.73
C SER A 346 2.10 23.15 10.39
N PRO A 347 1.04 23.41 11.16
CA PRO A 347 -0.21 22.72 10.92
C PRO A 347 -0.60 22.78 9.45
N LEU A 348 -1.02 21.66 8.88
CA LEU A 348 -1.39 21.43 7.48
C LEU A 348 -2.26 22.59 7.01
N LYS A 349 -1.63 23.65 6.48
CA LYS A 349 -2.34 24.80 5.95
C LYS A 349 -2.71 24.41 4.54
N LEU A 350 -3.99 24.17 4.36
CA LEU A 350 -4.59 24.04 3.05
C LEU A 350 -4.42 25.36 2.29
N ILE A 351 -3.50 25.37 1.34
CA ILE A 351 -3.38 26.48 0.41
C ILE A 351 -4.34 26.16 -0.74
N THR A 352 -5.49 26.84 -0.73
CA THR A 352 -6.47 26.75 -1.79
C THR A 352 -5.90 27.30 -3.09
N GLN A 353 -5.78 26.45 -4.12
CA GLN A 353 -5.94 26.94 -5.49
C GLN A 353 -7.44 27.15 -5.76
N PRO A 354 -7.83 28.14 -6.58
CA PRO A 354 -9.24 28.46 -6.78
C PRO A 354 -10.00 27.25 -7.34
N ALA A 355 -10.94 26.75 -6.55
CA ALA A 355 -11.85 25.69 -6.96
C ALA A 355 -12.85 26.23 -7.97
N ASN A 356 -12.96 25.59 -9.14
CA ASN A 356 -14.17 25.70 -9.95
C ASN A 356 -15.31 25.03 -9.19
N SER A 357 -16.34 25.81 -8.88
CA SER A 357 -17.54 25.39 -8.17
C SER A 357 -18.28 24.29 -8.93
N ALA A 358 -18.47 23.13 -8.30
CA ALA A 358 -19.49 22.17 -8.69
C ALA A 358 -20.31 21.81 -7.44
N GLY A 359 -21.63 21.96 -7.58
CA GLY A 359 -22.60 21.98 -6.49
C GLY A 359 -22.85 20.63 -5.81
N ALA A 360 -23.46 20.72 -4.62
CA ALA A 360 -23.90 19.58 -3.84
C ALA A 360 -24.91 18.73 -4.62
N ALA A 361 -24.62 17.44 -4.80
CA ALA A 361 -25.56 16.45 -5.29
C ALA A 361 -26.16 15.68 -4.10
N SER A 362 -27.48 15.54 -4.10
CA SER A 362 -28.26 14.78 -3.13
C SER A 362 -28.06 13.27 -3.32
N ASP A 363 -27.74 12.57 -2.23
CA ASP A 363 -27.60 11.11 -2.16
C ASP A 363 -28.96 10.40 -2.34
N VAL A 364 -29.30 10.02 -3.58
CA VAL A 364 -30.25 8.95 -3.84
C VAL A 364 -29.74 8.13 -5.03
N ASN A 365 -29.26 6.91 -4.78
CA ASN A 365 -28.88 5.95 -5.81
C ASN A 365 -30.15 5.28 -6.38
N PRO A 366 -30.54 5.54 -7.64
CA PRO A 366 -31.72 4.92 -8.25
C PRO A 366 -31.56 3.43 -8.57
N PHE A 367 -30.36 2.85 -8.37
CA PHE A 367 -30.05 1.43 -8.57
C PHE A 367 -29.88 0.63 -7.27
N SER A 368 -30.15 1.25 -6.10
CA SER A 368 -30.25 0.50 -4.85
C SER A 368 -31.44 -0.47 -4.94
N ALA A 369 -31.28 -1.69 -4.41
CA ALA A 369 -32.26 -2.78 -4.46
C ALA A 369 -33.64 -2.46 -3.82
N ASN A 370 -33.83 -1.25 -3.30
CA ASN A 370 -35.08 -0.75 -2.71
C ASN A 370 -35.72 0.43 -3.48
N GLY A 371 -35.32 0.73 -4.72
CA GLY A 371 -35.88 1.83 -5.52
C GLY A 371 -36.88 1.36 -6.60
N ASN A 372 -38.14 1.84 -6.52
CA ASN A 372 -39.16 1.61 -7.54
C ASN A 372 -38.75 2.13 -8.93
N GLY A 373 -38.61 1.20 -9.89
CA GLY A 373 -39.06 1.34 -11.29
C GLY A 373 -38.25 2.23 -12.24
N ILE A 374 -37.31 1.63 -12.98
CA ILE A 374 -36.79 2.15 -14.26
C ILE A 374 -37.85 1.92 -15.34
N ALA A 375 -38.62 2.96 -15.69
CA ALA A 375 -39.52 2.90 -16.85
C ALA A 375 -39.74 4.24 -17.60
N VAL A 376 -39.02 5.34 -17.28
CA VAL A 376 -39.33 6.66 -17.88
C VAL A 376 -38.10 7.46 -18.36
N MET A 377 -36.92 6.85 -18.53
CA MET A 377 -35.67 7.61 -18.81
C MET A 377 -34.98 7.31 -20.14
N PHE A 378 -35.57 6.54 -21.04
CA PHE A 378 -35.04 6.34 -22.39
C PHE A 378 -35.99 6.88 -23.46
N GLY A 379 -36.09 8.21 -23.52
CA GLY A 379 -36.51 8.94 -24.71
C GLY A 379 -35.24 9.52 -25.36
N ALA A 380 -34.79 8.88 -26.43
CA ALA A 380 -33.66 9.32 -27.23
C ALA A 380 -33.99 10.59 -28.01
N GLU A 381 -33.03 11.51 -28.15
CA GLU A 381 -32.82 12.26 -29.39
C GLU A 381 -31.42 12.90 -29.44
N THR A 382 -30.82 12.77 -30.61
CA THR A 382 -29.51 13.24 -31.05
C THR A 382 -29.57 14.71 -31.45
N ASP A 383 -28.48 15.48 -31.26
CA ASP A 383 -27.91 16.34 -32.32
C ASP A 383 -26.63 17.08 -31.88
N SER A 384 -25.68 17.17 -32.81
CA SER A 384 -24.50 18.05 -32.77
C SER A 384 -24.85 19.44 -33.32
N PRO A 385 -24.04 20.48 -33.04
CA PRO A 385 -23.36 21.11 -34.18
C PRO A 385 -21.95 21.65 -33.90
N SER A 386 -21.22 21.78 -35.02
CA SER A 386 -19.91 22.40 -35.22
C SER A 386 -19.90 23.92 -35.08
N SER A 387 -18.76 24.52 -34.73
CA SER A 387 -18.14 25.64 -35.49
C SER A 387 -16.75 26.01 -34.96
N ALA A 388 -15.90 26.47 -35.87
CA ALA A 388 -14.49 26.80 -35.69
C ALA A 388 -14.27 28.30 -35.50
N VAL A 389 -13.23 28.70 -34.76
CA VAL A 389 -12.55 30.01 -34.88
C VAL A 389 -11.04 29.85 -34.59
N THR A 390 -10.22 30.42 -35.47
CA THR A 390 -8.74 30.44 -35.53
C THR A 390 -8.12 31.67 -34.80
N PRO A 391 -6.77 31.80 -34.67
CA PRO A 391 -6.09 32.43 -33.52
C PRO A 391 -5.50 33.83 -33.78
N ALA A 392 -5.00 34.50 -32.73
CA ALA A 392 -4.18 35.71 -32.82
C ALA A 392 -2.99 35.72 -31.83
N SER A 393 -1.99 36.54 -32.18
CA SER A 393 -0.54 36.47 -31.95
C SER A 393 0.06 37.18 -30.71
N THR A 394 1.31 36.78 -30.41
CA THR A 394 2.51 37.38 -29.73
C THR A 394 2.57 38.91 -29.53
N ASP A 395 3.27 39.56 -28.57
CA ASP A 395 4.64 39.48 -27.96
C ASP A 395 4.78 40.61 -26.85
N PRO A 396 5.93 40.99 -26.21
CA PRO A 396 7.10 40.26 -25.67
C PRO A 396 7.58 40.68 -24.25
N ALA A 397 8.46 39.85 -23.67
CA ALA A 397 9.62 40.04 -22.75
C ALA A 397 9.66 41.08 -21.58
N SER A 398 10.01 40.58 -20.38
CA SER A 398 11.03 41.19 -19.50
C SER A 398 11.78 40.11 -18.69
N GLU A 399 13.12 40.12 -18.79
CA GLU A 399 14.04 39.18 -18.11
C GLU A 399 14.69 39.84 -16.87
N THR A 400 14.86 39.07 -15.81
CA THR A 400 15.89 39.25 -14.77
C THR A 400 16.16 37.89 -14.07
N PRO A 401 17.36 37.66 -13.52
CA PRO A 401 18.06 36.37 -13.64
C PRO A 401 17.57 35.32 -12.63
N LYS A 402 17.02 34.21 -13.15
CA LYS A 402 16.69 33.02 -12.36
C LYS A 402 17.95 32.17 -12.17
N GLN A 403 18.32 31.92 -10.91
CA GLN A 403 19.18 30.79 -10.54
C GLN A 403 18.60 29.51 -11.17
N LYS A 404 19.45 28.74 -11.87
CA LYS A 404 19.05 27.50 -12.53
C LYS A 404 18.52 26.49 -11.50
N LEU A 405 17.21 26.41 -11.38
CA LEU A 405 16.51 25.25 -10.84
C LEU A 405 16.86 24.07 -11.76
N GLN A 406 17.70 23.14 -11.29
CA GLN A 406 17.78 21.84 -11.95
C GLN A 406 16.40 21.19 -11.81
N ARG A 407 15.68 21.08 -12.93
CA ARG A 407 14.45 20.31 -13.04
C ARG A 407 14.75 18.90 -12.51
N ARG A 408 14.27 18.56 -11.30
CA ARG A 408 14.33 17.20 -10.77
C ARG A 408 13.52 16.32 -11.72
N THR A 409 14.19 15.40 -12.40
CA THR A 409 13.52 14.39 -13.22
C THR A 409 12.60 13.57 -12.32
N THR A 410 11.35 13.40 -12.72
CA THR A 410 10.47 12.42 -12.09
C THR A 410 11.13 11.05 -12.27
N HIS A 411 11.44 10.34 -11.18
CA HIS A 411 12.08 9.02 -11.21
C HIS A 411 11.26 7.92 -11.92
N SER A 412 10.16 8.27 -12.61
CA SER A 412 9.60 7.45 -13.70
C SER A 412 10.70 6.96 -14.65
N GLU A 413 11.73 7.77 -14.92
CA GLU A 413 12.86 7.38 -15.75
C GLU A 413 13.81 6.35 -15.08
N GLU A 414 14.01 6.40 -13.76
CA GLU A 414 14.88 5.43 -13.06
C GLU A 414 14.17 4.10 -12.78
N ASN A 415 12.88 4.13 -12.45
CA ASN A 415 12.05 2.93 -12.39
C ASN A 415 11.92 2.28 -13.77
N SER A 416 11.84 3.10 -14.84
CA SER A 416 11.94 2.62 -16.23
C SER A 416 13.29 1.98 -16.52
N LYS A 417 14.41 2.50 -15.99
CA LYS A 417 15.74 1.88 -16.15
C LYS A 417 15.82 0.53 -15.44
N TRP A 418 15.30 0.41 -14.22
CA TRP A 418 15.25 -0.88 -13.51
C TRP A 418 14.36 -1.88 -14.24
N TYR A 419 13.16 -1.48 -14.65
CA TYR A 419 12.24 -2.32 -15.43
C TYR A 419 12.84 -2.74 -16.79
N LYS A 420 13.53 -1.82 -17.48
CA LYS A 420 14.26 -2.12 -18.73
C LYS A 420 15.45 -3.05 -18.48
N ALA A 421 16.16 -2.91 -17.36
CA ALA A 421 17.24 -3.81 -16.97
C ALA A 421 16.71 -5.21 -16.64
N ALA A 422 15.57 -5.31 -15.95
CA ALA A 422 14.88 -6.57 -15.69
C ALA A 422 14.40 -7.24 -16.99
N LYS A 423 13.80 -6.47 -17.92
CA LYS A 423 13.44 -6.97 -19.27
C LYS A 423 14.65 -7.41 -20.09
N LYS A 424 15.78 -6.70 -19.95
CA LYS A 424 17.04 -7.06 -20.62
C LYS A 424 17.61 -8.36 -20.04
N ALA A 425 17.51 -8.57 -18.73
CA ALA A 425 17.89 -9.80 -18.06
C ALA A 425 16.99 -10.98 -18.48
N GLU A 426 15.68 -10.76 -18.61
CA GLU A 426 14.70 -11.76 -19.09
C GLU A 426 14.98 -12.19 -20.54
N LYS A 427 15.42 -11.25 -21.40
CA LYS A 427 15.85 -11.53 -22.77
C LYS A 427 17.16 -12.35 -22.83
N SER A 428 18.04 -12.20 -21.84
CA SER A 428 19.28 -12.98 -21.75
C SER A 428 19.11 -14.38 -21.14
N SER A 429 18.03 -14.63 -20.39
CA SER A 429 17.77 -15.92 -19.73
C SER A 429 16.90 -16.88 -20.56
N GLY A 430 16.56 -16.55 -21.80
CA GLY A 430 15.86 -17.45 -22.72
C GLY A 430 14.40 -17.77 -22.37
N ALA A 431 13.75 -16.96 -21.52
CA ALA A 431 12.35 -17.15 -21.17
C ALA A 431 11.42 -16.81 -22.37
N PRO A 432 10.31 -17.55 -22.57
CA PRO A 432 9.42 -17.30 -23.69
C PRO A 432 8.78 -15.89 -23.61
N ASN A 433 8.90 -15.14 -24.71
CA ASN A 433 8.33 -13.80 -24.90
C ASN A 433 6.79 -13.85 -24.77
N MET A 434 6.24 -13.32 -23.68
CA MET A 434 4.87 -12.80 -23.72
C MET A 434 4.89 -11.36 -24.25
N HIS A 435 4.52 -11.21 -25.51
CA HIS A 435 4.30 -9.92 -26.17
C HIS A 435 3.17 -9.16 -25.44
N LEU A 436 3.50 -8.02 -24.82
CA LEU A 436 2.55 -6.95 -24.57
C LEU A 436 3.14 -5.69 -25.21
N ALA A 437 2.51 -5.30 -26.32
CA ALA A 437 2.93 -4.20 -27.18
C ALA A 437 2.64 -2.85 -26.51
N LEU A 438 3.68 -1.99 -26.58
CA LEU A 438 3.77 -0.52 -26.47
C LEU A 438 2.83 0.22 -25.50
#